data_AF-A0A9X0CPI2-F1
#
_entry.id   AF-A0A9X0CPI2-F1
#
_cell.length_a   1.000
_cell.length_b   1.000
_cell.length_c   1.000
_cell.angle_alpha   90.00
_cell.angle_beta   90.00
_cell.angle_gamma   90.00
#
_symmetry.space_group_name_H-M   'P 1'
#
loop_
_entity.id
_entity.type
_entity.pdbx_description
1 polymer ?
#
loop_
_entity_poly.entity_id
_entity_poly.type
_entity_poly.pdbx_seq_one_letter_code
_entity_poly.pdbx_strand_id
1 'polypeptide(L)'
;MKKSAKNKYSRQLLSNIDTIEIRSDEEEGSGATKTRRTYNYRVVMIKGDTALDMRGRCSAGQKVLASLIIRLALAETFCLNCGILTLDEPTTNLDEDNIESLANQLASVIRTRQLQRNFQLVVITHDEEFVENLGRSDFVDYYFRIYKDER
;
A
#
# COMPACT_ATOMS: atom_id res chain seq x y z
N MET A 1 -11.14 16.79 -10.84
CA MET A 1 -11.92 15.52 -10.74
C MET A 1 -11.64 14.84 -9.39
N LYS A 2 -12.63 14.67 -8.49
CA LYS A 2 -12.45 13.87 -7.26
C LYS A 2 -12.52 12.38 -7.60
N LYS A 3 -11.41 11.77 -8.00
CA LYS A 3 -11.31 10.30 -8.04
C LYS A 3 -11.06 9.82 -6.60
N SER A 4 -12.12 9.63 -5.83
CA SER A 4 -12.03 8.90 -4.56
C SER A 4 -11.82 7.43 -4.92
N ALA A 5 -10.58 6.96 -4.78
CA ALA A 5 -10.33 5.53 -4.73
C ALA A 5 -10.90 5.03 -3.40
N LYS A 6 -12.21 4.75 -3.33
CA LYS A 6 -12.80 3.99 -2.23
C LYS A 6 -12.26 2.59 -2.31
N ASN A 7 -11.04 2.42 -1.81
CA ASN A 7 -10.35 1.18 -1.96
C ASN A 7 -10.79 0.23 -0.85
N LYS A 8 -11.35 -0.92 -1.23
CA LYS A 8 -11.89 -1.93 -0.30
C LYS A 8 -10.91 -2.32 0.82
N TYR A 9 -9.61 -2.15 0.56
CA TYR A 9 -8.53 -2.50 1.48
C TYR A 9 -8.41 -1.55 2.69
N SER A 10 -8.86 -0.29 2.65
CA SER A 10 -8.57 0.66 3.74
C SER A 10 -9.26 0.34 5.07
N ARG A 11 -10.55 -0.02 5.05
CA ARG A 11 -11.34 -0.29 6.27
C ARG A 11 -10.83 -1.50 7.06
N GLN A 12 -10.22 -2.46 6.39
CA GLN A 12 -9.87 -3.74 6.99
C GLN A 12 -8.44 -3.75 7.55
N LEU A 13 -7.67 -2.70 7.26
CA LEU A 13 -6.23 -2.65 7.43
C LEU A 13 -5.79 -1.58 8.43
N LEU A 14 -6.58 -0.53 8.65
CA LEU A 14 -6.22 0.53 9.57
C LEU A 14 -7.30 0.63 10.64
N SER A 15 -7.00 0.16 11.86
CA SER A 15 -7.93 0.06 13.00
C SER A 15 -8.64 1.38 13.39
N ASN A 16 -8.26 2.50 12.78
CA ASN A 16 -8.75 3.84 13.05
C ASN A 16 -8.92 4.73 11.80
N ILE A 17 -8.73 4.18 10.58
CA ILE A 17 -8.86 4.93 9.33
C ILE A 17 -9.83 4.19 8.42
N ASP A 18 -10.95 4.83 8.09
CA ASP A 18 -11.98 4.23 7.27
C ASP A 18 -11.54 4.18 5.81
N THR A 19 -10.93 5.25 5.31
CA THR A 19 -10.58 5.38 3.89
C THR A 19 -9.33 6.21 3.68
N ILE A 20 -8.53 5.84 2.68
CA ILE A 20 -7.42 6.66 2.17
C ILE A 20 -7.80 7.15 0.78
N GLU A 21 -7.63 8.44 0.54
CA GLU A 21 -7.89 9.09 -0.74
C GLU A 21 -6.65 9.83 -1.25
N ILE A 22 -6.41 9.78 -2.56
CA ILE A 22 -5.53 10.72 -3.23
C ILE A 22 -6.39 11.88 -3.72
N ARG A 23 -6.15 13.08 -3.21
CA ARG A 23 -6.82 14.30 -3.65
C ARG A 23 -5.88 15.11 -4.53
N SER A 24 -6.45 15.76 -5.53
CA SER A 24 -5.75 16.74 -6.36
C SER A 24 -6.48 18.07 -6.28
N ASP A 25 -5.71 19.13 -6.06
CA ASP A 25 -6.17 20.51 -6.14
C ASP A 25 -5.62 21.09 -7.46
N GLU A 26 -6.51 21.68 -8.26
CA GLU A 26 -6.17 22.33 -9.54
C GLU A 26 -5.81 23.80 -9.25
N GLU A 27 -4.58 24.20 -9.54
CA GLU A 27 -4.24 25.63 -9.53
C GLU A 27 -4.67 26.24 -10.87
N GLU A 28 -5.70 27.10 -10.84
CA GLU A 28 -6.04 27.95 -11.97
C GLU A 28 -4.95 29.02 -12.10
N GLY A 29 -4.08 28.87 -13.09
CA GLY A 29 -3.06 29.86 -13.40
C GLY A 29 -3.70 31.22 -13.71
N SER A 30 -3.36 32.24 -12.94
CA SER A 30 -3.75 33.63 -13.15
C SER A 30 -2.98 34.23 -14.33
N GLY A 31 -3.43 33.98 -15.55
CA GLY A 31 -2.83 34.61 -16.73
C GLY A 31 -3.34 34.07 -18.06
N ALA A 32 -3.42 34.94 -19.07
CA ALA A 32 -4.02 34.72 -20.39
C ALA A 32 -3.33 33.70 -21.32
N THR A 33 -2.48 32.81 -20.78
CA THR A 33 -1.72 31.82 -21.56
C THR A 33 -1.99 30.41 -21.01
N LYS A 34 -2.93 29.69 -21.62
CA LYS A 34 -3.42 28.33 -21.26
C LYS A 34 -2.38 27.21 -21.50
N THR A 35 -1.13 27.32 -21.08
CA THR A 35 -0.08 26.39 -21.58
C THR A 35 0.33 25.24 -20.67
N ARG A 36 -0.03 25.17 -19.37
CA ARG A 36 0.17 23.93 -18.57
C ARG A 36 -0.68 23.90 -17.30
N ARG A 37 -1.48 22.85 -17.12
CA ARG A 37 -2.22 22.60 -15.86
C ARG A 37 -1.27 21.97 -14.83
N THR A 38 -1.19 22.58 -13.66
CA THR A 38 -0.44 22.06 -12.51
C THR A 38 -1.42 21.42 -11.53
N TYR A 39 -1.10 20.21 -11.07
CA TYR A 39 -1.92 19.46 -10.10
C TYR A 39 -1.09 19.19 -8.85
N ASN A 40 -1.60 19.65 -7.70
CA ASN A 40 -1.01 19.35 -6.40
C ASN A 40 -1.71 18.15 -5.78
N TYR A 41 -0.98 17.07 -5.51
CA TYR A 41 -1.52 15.84 -4.95
C TYR A 41 -1.21 15.73 -3.46
N ARG A 42 -2.19 15.22 -2.69
CA ARG A 42 -2.01 14.86 -1.28
C ARG A 42 -2.77 13.59 -0.94
N VAL A 43 -2.28 12.89 0.07
CA VAL A 43 -2.92 11.68 0.61
C VAL A 43 -3.70 12.07 1.86
N VAL A 44 -4.99 11.73 1.88
CA VAL A 44 -5.93 12.12 2.93
C VAL A 44 -6.52 10.86 3.54
N MET A 45 -6.54 10.79 4.87
CA MET A 45 -7.27 9.76 5.60
C MET A 45 -8.64 10.28 6.00
N ILE A 46 -9.65 9.42 5.94
CA ILE A 46 -11.00 9.68 6.42
C ILE A 46 -11.21 8.88 7.71
N LYS A 47 -11.66 9.58 8.76
CA LYS A 47 -12.07 9.01 10.04
C LYS A 47 -13.45 9.55 10.40
N GLY A 48 -14.46 8.70 10.38
CA GLY A 48 -15.87 9.10 10.38
C GLY A 48 -16.15 10.04 9.20
N ASP A 49 -16.68 11.22 9.48
CA ASP A 49 -16.92 12.26 8.47
C ASP A 49 -15.77 13.26 8.31
N THR A 50 -14.66 13.06 9.03
CA THR A 50 -13.53 14.00 9.02
C THR A 50 -12.45 13.54 8.04
N ALA A 51 -12.05 14.43 7.14
CA ALA A 51 -10.94 14.22 6.23
C ALA A 51 -9.68 14.96 6.73
N LEU A 52 -8.58 14.23 6.92
CA LEU A 52 -7.32 14.71 7.48
C LEU A 52 -6.16 14.40 6.55
N ASP A 53 -5.26 15.37 6.33
CA ASP A 53 -4.03 15.14 5.57
C ASP A 53 -3.11 14.19 6.35
N MET A 54 -2.66 13.12 5.70
CA MET A 54 -1.77 12.12 6.30
C MET A 54 -0.36 12.66 6.55
N ARG A 55 0.05 13.71 5.82
CA ARG A 55 1.38 14.31 5.97
C ARG A 55 1.53 14.89 7.39
N GLY A 56 2.52 14.38 8.11
CA GLY A 56 2.81 14.78 9.49
C GLY A 56 1.80 14.30 10.54
N ARG A 57 0.83 13.45 10.18
CA ARG A 57 -0.24 12.97 11.08
C ARG A 57 -0.37 11.46 11.19
N CYS A 58 0.47 10.71 10.50
CA CYS A 58 0.44 9.25 10.49
C CYS A 58 1.72 8.65 11.09
N SER A 59 1.57 7.50 11.76
CA SER A 59 2.69 6.70 12.23
C SER A 59 3.52 6.11 11.08
N ALA A 60 4.69 5.56 11.37
CA ALA A 60 5.52 4.86 10.38
C ALA A 60 4.75 3.69 9.74
N GLY A 61 4.14 2.83 10.54
CA GLY A 61 3.28 1.72 10.07
C GLY A 61 2.16 2.21 9.15
N GLN A 62 1.39 3.23 9.56
CA GLN A 62 0.31 3.77 8.73
C GLN A 62 0.80 4.29 7.37
N LYS A 63 1.99 4.88 7.30
CA LYS A 63 2.59 5.34 6.04
C LYS A 63 2.98 4.17 5.13
N VAL A 64 3.57 3.11 5.68
CA VAL A 64 3.94 1.91 4.92
C VAL A 64 2.70 1.25 4.32
N LEU A 65 1.65 1.09 5.14
CA LEU A 65 0.38 0.50 4.72
C LEU A 65 -0.34 1.35 3.67
N ALA A 66 -0.41 2.68 3.88
CA ALA A 66 -0.97 3.59 2.90
C ALA A 66 -0.24 3.53 1.57
N SER A 67 1.10 3.50 1.60
CA SER A 67 1.94 3.35 0.41
C SER A 67 1.65 2.04 -0.33
N LEU A 68 1.53 0.93 0.39
CA LEU A 68 1.19 -0.37 -0.18
C LEU A 68 -0.19 -0.36 -0.85
N ILE A 69 -1.23 0.11 -0.15
CA ILE A 69 -2.59 0.19 -0.67
C ILE A 69 -2.65 1.08 -1.91
N ILE A 70 -1.97 2.23 -1.90
CA ILE A 70 -1.90 3.15 -3.04
C ILE A 70 -1.23 2.47 -4.23
N ARG A 71 -0.08 1.81 -4.04
CA ARG A 71 0.60 1.09 -5.11
C ARG A 71 -0.29 0.00 -5.72
N LEU A 72 -0.99 -0.77 -4.89
CA LEU A 72 -1.95 -1.78 -5.33
C LEU A 72 -3.13 -1.19 -6.11
N ALA A 73 -3.65 -0.03 -5.68
CA ALA A 73 -4.74 0.67 -6.35
C ALA A 73 -4.32 1.23 -7.72
N LEU A 74 -3.11 1.80 -7.78
CA LEU A 74 -2.55 2.36 -8.99
C LEU A 74 -2.25 1.26 -10.01
N ALA A 75 -1.66 0.14 -9.57
CA ALA A 75 -1.44 -1.02 -10.43
C ALA A 75 -2.76 -1.52 -11.03
N GLU A 76 -3.81 -1.62 -10.23
CA GLU A 76 -5.16 -2.03 -10.69
C GLU A 76 -5.78 -1.02 -11.67
N THR A 77 -5.57 0.27 -11.46
CA THR A 77 -6.16 1.33 -12.29
C THR A 77 -5.42 1.53 -13.62
N PHE A 78 -4.09 1.45 -13.60
CA PHE A 78 -3.25 1.83 -14.73
C PHE A 78 -2.72 0.65 -15.53
N CYS A 79 -2.66 -0.54 -14.94
CA CYS A 79 -2.16 -1.71 -15.63
C CYS A 79 -3.28 -2.73 -15.82
N LEU A 80 -3.80 -2.80 -17.05
CA LEU A 80 -4.59 -3.94 -17.49
C LEU A 80 -3.70 -5.19 -17.34
N ASN A 81 -4.06 -6.08 -16.41
CA ASN A 81 -3.36 -7.33 -16.11
C ASN A 81 -1.95 -7.20 -15.46
N CYS A 82 -1.65 -6.15 -14.68
CA CYS A 82 -0.45 -6.22 -13.83
C CYS A 82 -0.68 -7.21 -12.68
N GLY A 83 -0.20 -8.42 -12.92
CA GLY A 83 -0.25 -9.52 -11.99
C GLY A 83 0.77 -9.44 -10.86
N ILE A 84 1.91 -8.81 -11.09
CA ILE A 84 3.07 -8.92 -10.19
C ILE A 84 3.20 -7.67 -9.31
N LEU A 85 3.26 -7.87 -8.00
CA LEU A 85 3.66 -6.86 -7.01
C LEU A 85 4.94 -7.30 -6.31
N THR A 86 5.91 -6.40 -6.17
CA THR A 86 7.15 -6.67 -5.43
C THR A 86 7.27 -5.74 -4.23
N LEU A 87 7.64 -6.30 -3.08
CA LEU A 87 7.93 -5.59 -1.84
C LEU A 87 9.36 -5.87 -1.43
N ASP A 88 10.17 -4.82 -1.44
CA ASP A 88 11.57 -4.87 -1.03
C ASP A 88 11.70 -4.27 0.38
N GLU A 89 12.12 -5.09 1.32
CA GLU A 89 12.25 -4.82 2.76
C GLU A 89 11.08 -4.02 3.38
N PRO A 90 9.86 -4.58 3.37
CA PRO A 90 8.66 -3.85 3.77
C PRO A 90 8.57 -3.59 5.27
N THR A 91 9.42 -4.22 6.09
CA THR A 91 9.50 -4.06 7.55
C THR A 91 10.44 -2.93 7.99
N THR A 92 11.09 -2.24 7.03
CA THR A 92 12.03 -1.16 7.32
C THR A 92 11.41 -0.07 8.21
N ASN A 93 12.02 0.21 9.37
CA ASN A 93 11.58 1.17 10.38
C ASN A 93 10.20 0.86 11.02
N LEU A 94 9.78 -0.40 11.05
CA LEU A 94 8.60 -0.84 11.79
C LEU A 94 9.01 -1.48 13.12
N ASP A 95 8.17 -1.30 14.13
CA ASP A 95 8.21 -2.08 15.37
C ASP A 95 7.45 -3.41 15.20
N GLU A 96 7.59 -4.31 16.17
CA GLU A 96 7.01 -5.66 16.17
C GLU A 96 5.49 -5.64 15.92
N ASP A 97 4.75 -4.78 16.64
CA ASP A 97 3.30 -4.61 16.45
C ASP A 97 2.94 -4.20 15.00
N ASN A 98 3.72 -3.29 14.40
CA ASN A 98 3.50 -2.86 13.03
C ASN A 98 3.94 -3.91 12.00
N ILE A 99 4.94 -4.74 12.30
CA ILE A 99 5.36 -5.89 11.47
C ILE A 99 4.25 -6.94 11.44
N GLU A 100 3.72 -7.32 12.59
CA GLU A 100 2.60 -8.27 12.69
C GLU A 100 1.38 -7.71 11.98
N SER A 101 1.08 -6.42 12.19
CA SER A 101 0.00 -5.74 11.48
C SER A 101 0.19 -5.88 9.98
N LEU A 102 1.35 -5.46 9.44
CA LEU A 102 1.70 -5.52 8.03
C LEU A 102 1.54 -6.94 7.44
N ALA A 103 2.00 -7.97 8.14
CA ALA A 103 1.87 -9.37 7.70
C ALA A 103 0.39 -9.76 7.56
N ASN A 104 -0.43 -9.47 8.57
CA ASN A 104 -1.89 -9.69 8.54
C ASN A 104 -2.56 -8.94 7.38
N GLN A 105 -2.07 -7.74 7.06
CA GLN A 105 -2.61 -6.92 5.97
C GLN A 105 -2.32 -7.53 4.61
N LEU A 106 -1.07 -7.95 4.43
CA LEU A 106 -0.64 -8.61 3.21
C LEU A 106 -1.40 -9.91 2.99
N ALA A 107 -1.59 -10.71 4.03
CA ALA A 107 -2.43 -11.91 3.98
C ALA A 107 -3.87 -11.59 3.50
N SER A 108 -4.47 -10.51 4.00
CA SER A 108 -5.81 -10.07 3.56
C SER A 108 -5.84 -9.63 2.09
N VAL A 109 -4.81 -8.92 1.63
CA VAL A 109 -4.65 -8.53 0.21
C VAL A 109 -4.52 -9.78 -0.66
N ILE A 110 -3.63 -10.72 -0.31
CA ILE A 110 -3.43 -11.97 -1.05
C ILE A 110 -4.75 -12.75 -1.10
N ARG A 111 -5.44 -12.93 0.04
CA ARG A 111 -6.74 -13.60 0.11
C ARG A 111 -7.80 -12.96 -0.78
N THR A 112 -7.81 -11.64 -0.88
CA THR A 112 -8.78 -10.92 -1.72
C THR A 112 -8.45 -11.07 -3.20
N ARG A 113 -7.15 -11.15 -3.54
CA ARG A 113 -6.68 -11.15 -4.92
C ARG A 113 -6.33 -12.53 -5.48
N GLN A 114 -6.25 -13.58 -4.67
CA GLN A 114 -6.08 -14.97 -5.13
C GLN A 114 -7.18 -15.41 -6.13
N LEU A 115 -8.36 -14.76 -6.08
CA LEU A 115 -9.47 -15.00 -7.00
C LEU A 115 -9.29 -14.30 -8.36
N GLN A 116 -8.41 -13.30 -8.45
CA GLN A 116 -8.09 -12.63 -9.70
C GLN A 116 -7.06 -13.44 -10.47
N ARG A 117 -7.28 -13.63 -11.79
CA ARG A 117 -6.30 -14.33 -12.63
C ARG A 117 -5.00 -13.53 -12.65
N ASN A 118 -3.89 -14.23 -12.39
CA ASN A 118 -2.51 -13.77 -12.55
C ASN A 118 -1.93 -12.91 -11.42
N PHE A 119 -2.50 -12.85 -10.21
CA PHE A 119 -1.83 -12.15 -9.10
C PHE A 119 -0.63 -12.93 -8.57
N GLN A 120 0.52 -12.27 -8.43
CA GLN A 120 1.76 -12.77 -7.88
C GLN A 120 2.35 -11.70 -6.97
N LEU A 121 2.67 -12.08 -5.74
CA LEU A 121 3.36 -11.23 -4.78
C LEU A 121 4.76 -11.77 -4.54
N VAL A 122 5.77 -10.92 -4.69
CA VAL A 122 7.16 -11.21 -4.35
C VAL A 122 7.56 -10.34 -3.18
N VAL A 123 8.06 -10.96 -2.11
CA VAL A 123 8.52 -10.27 -0.91
C VAL A 123 9.98 -10.60 -0.72
N ILE A 124 10.80 -9.56 -0.55
CA ILE A 124 12.23 -9.66 -0.23
C ILE A 124 12.38 -9.11 1.18
N THR A 125 12.89 -9.95 2.09
CA THR A 125 13.18 -9.50 3.44
C THR A 125 14.25 -10.34 4.14
N HIS A 126 14.96 -9.72 5.08
CA HIS A 126 15.83 -10.38 6.06
C HIS A 126 15.15 -10.59 7.43
N ASP A 127 13.90 -10.18 7.58
CA ASP A 127 13.13 -10.30 8.82
C ASP A 127 12.48 -11.69 8.91
N GLU A 128 13.05 -12.56 9.73
CA GLU A 128 12.57 -13.95 9.90
C GLU A 128 11.18 -14.00 10.58
N GLU A 129 10.90 -13.09 11.51
CA GLU A 129 9.62 -13.06 12.23
C GLU A 129 8.47 -12.65 11.29
N PHE A 130 8.71 -11.65 10.46
CA PHE A 130 7.75 -11.24 9.43
C PHE A 130 7.45 -12.38 8.44
N VAL A 131 8.47 -13.15 8.04
CA VAL A 131 8.30 -14.33 7.19
C VAL A 131 7.45 -15.38 7.90
N GLU A 132 7.69 -15.66 9.18
CA GLU A 132 6.88 -16.59 9.96
C GLU A 132 5.41 -16.14 10.06
N ASN A 133 5.20 -14.86 10.38
CA ASN A 133 3.86 -14.27 10.48
C ASN A 133 3.11 -14.34 9.14
N LEU A 134 3.79 -14.09 8.01
CA LEU A 134 3.19 -14.25 6.69
C LEU A 134 2.96 -15.73 6.34
N GLY A 135 3.89 -16.61 6.68
CA GLY A 135 3.85 -18.06 6.43
C GLY A 135 2.72 -18.78 7.15
N ARG A 136 2.32 -18.31 8.33
CA ARG A 136 1.13 -18.81 9.07
C ARG A 136 -0.18 -18.62 8.31
N SER A 137 -0.20 -17.81 7.26
CA SER A 137 -1.43 -17.42 6.57
C SER A 137 -1.90 -18.40 5.49
N ASP A 138 -1.26 -19.55 5.30
CA ASP A 138 -1.51 -20.52 4.20
C ASP A 138 -1.34 -19.95 2.77
N PHE A 139 -0.87 -18.70 2.63
CA PHE A 139 -0.78 -18.00 1.34
C PHE A 139 0.64 -17.95 0.73
N VAL A 140 1.60 -18.65 1.34
CA VAL A 140 2.99 -18.68 0.87
C VAL A 140 3.23 -19.96 0.09
N ASP A 141 3.30 -19.85 -1.24
CA ASP A 141 3.55 -21.00 -2.12
C ASP A 141 5.03 -21.43 -2.12
N TYR A 142 5.94 -20.45 -2.07
CA TYR A 142 7.39 -20.67 -2.17
C TYR A 142 8.17 -19.78 -1.21
N TYR A 143 9.23 -20.34 -0.62
CA TYR A 143 10.20 -19.63 0.20
C TYR A 143 11.63 -19.91 -0.32
N PHE A 144 12.40 -18.85 -0.54
CA PHE A 144 13.77 -18.93 -1.02
C PHE A 144 14.70 -18.23 -0.04
N ARG A 145 15.71 -18.95 0.47
CA ARG A 145 16.78 -18.38 1.30
C ARG A 145 18.01 -18.14 0.43
N ILE A 146 18.48 -16.90 0.37
CA ILE A 146 19.66 -16.51 -0.41
C ILE A 146 20.83 -16.31 0.55
N TYR A 147 21.99 -16.91 0.25
CA TYR A 147 23.23 -16.74 1.01
C TYR A 147 24.42 -16.64 0.04
N LYS A 148 25.50 -16.01 0.50
CA LYS A 148 26.75 -15.95 -0.24
C LYS A 148 27.51 -17.26 -0.05
N ASP A 149 27.96 -17.87 -1.13
CA ASP A 149 28.80 -19.06 -1.09
C ASP A 149 30.20 -18.73 -0.53
N GLU A 150 30.76 -19.66 0.25
CA GLU A 150 32.11 -19.54 0.80
C GLU A 150 33.13 -19.96 -0.29
N ARG A 151 33.46 -19.03 -1.19
CA ARG A 151 34.59 -19.19 -2.11
C ARG A 151 35.90 -18.72 -1.49
#